data_AF-B8A3T6-F1
#
_entry.id   AF-B8A3T6-F1
#
_cell.length_a   1.000
_cell.length_b   1.000
_cell.length_c   1.000
_cell.angle_alpha   90.00
_cell.angle_beta   90.00
_cell.angle_gamma   90.00
#
_symmetry.space_group_name_H-M   'P 1'
#
loop_
_entity.id
_entity.type
_entity.pdbx_description
1 polymer ?
#
loop_
_entity_poly.entity_id
_entity_poly.type
_entity_poly.pdbx_seq_one_letter_code
_entity_poly.pdbx_strand_id
1 'polypeptide(L)'
;MVHSIDIHPSRKHICVVGGSSGTVFAWDLRQPQEPIPISVLGLNETAEPVCESEVWEVLFDTYTKSSDIISSASARILPVMMCSEDGILAVVEQDKRPLELLAESCAINSFDIDPQNPSDVVCALEWESVGVLTRGRDAMSEE
;
A
#
# COMPACT_ATOMS: atom_id res chain seq x y z
N MET A 1 14.32 7.85 5.26
CA MET A 1 15.13 6.88 4.48
C MET A 1 14.19 6.15 3.53
N VAL A 2 14.68 5.62 2.41
CA VAL A 2 13.88 4.74 1.54
C VAL A 2 14.22 3.30 1.90
N HIS A 3 13.22 2.49 2.20
CA HIS A 3 13.39 1.08 2.57
C HIS A 3 12.99 0.12 1.46
N SER A 4 11.94 0.46 0.72
CA SER A 4 11.40 -0.39 -0.34
C SER A 4 10.89 0.42 -1.53
N ILE A 5 10.95 -0.20 -2.71
CA ILE A 5 10.50 0.34 -3.99
C ILE A 5 9.82 -0.78 -4.78
N ASP A 6 8.67 -0.48 -5.38
CA ASP A 6 8.03 -1.34 -6.37
C ASP A 6 7.74 -0.59 -7.68
N ILE A 7 7.87 -1.28 -8.83
CA ILE A 7 7.64 -0.72 -10.16
C ILE A 7 6.29 -1.19 -10.66
N HIS A 8 5.48 -0.24 -11.12
CA HIS A 8 4.11 -0.50 -11.54
C HIS A 8 4.05 -1.61 -12.61
N PRO A 9 3.13 -2.58 -12.47
CA PRO A 9 3.11 -3.78 -13.32
C PRO A 9 2.91 -3.46 -14.81
N SER A 10 2.02 -2.52 -15.15
CA SER A 10 1.80 -2.06 -16.54
C SER A 10 2.47 -0.73 -16.93
N ARG A 11 2.48 0.28 -16.05
CA ARG A 11 3.08 1.61 -16.30
C ARG A 11 4.54 1.67 -15.82
N LYS A 12 5.48 1.12 -16.60
CA LYS A 12 6.91 0.99 -16.19
C LYS A 12 7.66 2.29 -15.86
N HIS A 13 7.05 3.44 -16.09
CA HIS A 13 7.55 4.75 -15.68
C HIS A 13 7.03 5.19 -14.31
N ILE A 14 6.19 4.41 -13.65
CA ILE A 14 5.66 4.71 -12.32
C ILE A 14 6.26 3.72 -11.33
N CYS A 15 6.76 4.23 -10.21
CA CYS A 15 7.12 3.42 -9.04
C CYS A 15 6.47 3.97 -7.77
N VAL A 16 6.46 3.15 -6.73
CA VAL A 16 6.06 3.52 -5.37
C VAL A 16 7.20 3.23 -4.42
N VAL A 17 7.26 4.00 -3.35
CA VAL A 17 8.37 4.02 -2.40
C VAL A 17 7.82 4.08 -0.99
N GLY A 18 8.27 3.16 -0.13
CA GLY A 18 8.04 3.17 1.31
C GLY A 18 9.26 3.71 2.05
N GLY A 19 9.02 4.51 3.08
CA GLY A 19 10.08 5.11 3.86
C GLY A 19 9.72 5.38 5.32
N SER A 20 10.51 6.25 5.93
CA SER A 20 10.38 6.59 7.35
C SER A 20 9.06 7.31 7.66
N SER A 21 8.61 7.21 8.91
CA SER A 21 7.44 7.94 9.43
C SER A 21 6.15 7.72 8.63
N GLY A 22 5.86 6.48 8.24
CA GLY A 22 4.64 6.11 7.53
C GLY A 22 4.57 6.58 6.09
N THR A 23 5.68 7.06 5.52
CA THR A 23 5.64 7.71 4.22
C THR A 23 5.56 6.71 3.08
N VAL A 24 4.56 6.93 2.21
CA VAL A 24 4.39 6.22 0.95
C VAL A 24 4.21 7.25 -0.17
N PHE A 25 5.11 7.22 -1.16
CA PHE A 25 5.09 8.13 -2.30
C PHE A 25 5.08 7.37 -3.62
N ALA A 26 4.46 7.94 -4.65
CA ALA A 26 4.62 7.49 -6.02
C ALA A 26 5.59 8.43 -6.77
N TRP A 27 6.22 7.93 -7.83
CA TRP A 27 7.11 8.71 -8.69
C TRP A 27 6.84 8.44 -10.16
N ASP A 28 6.85 9.48 -11.01
CA ASP A 28 6.99 9.32 -12.46
C ASP A 28 8.47 9.45 -12.84
N LEU A 29 9.08 8.35 -13.25
CA LEU A 29 10.47 8.23 -13.66
C LEU A 29 10.81 9.10 -14.89
N ARG A 30 9.81 9.55 -15.65
CA ARG A 30 10.02 10.51 -16.76
C ARG A 30 10.13 11.95 -16.27
N GLN A 31 9.63 12.24 -15.08
CA GLN A 31 9.63 13.54 -14.44
C GLN A 31 10.05 13.42 -12.96
N PRO A 32 11.29 13.02 -12.67
CA PRO A 32 11.70 12.63 -11.33
C PRO A 32 11.86 13.79 -10.33
N GLN A 33 11.47 15.02 -10.70
CA GLN A 33 11.72 16.22 -9.91
C GLN A 33 10.87 16.29 -8.64
N GLU A 34 9.65 15.74 -8.64
CA GLU A 34 8.77 15.79 -7.48
C GLU A 34 8.01 14.47 -7.27
N PRO A 35 7.81 14.05 -5.99
CA PRO A 35 6.92 12.95 -5.65
C PRO A 35 5.49 13.24 -6.08
N ILE A 36 4.77 12.19 -6.40
CA ILE A 36 3.31 12.17 -6.40
C ILE A 36 2.87 11.66 -5.02
N PRO A 37 2.33 12.51 -4.14
CA PRO A 37 1.80 12.05 -2.85
C PRO A 37 0.61 11.13 -3.09
N ILE A 38 0.61 9.95 -2.44
CA ILE A 38 -0.54 9.03 -2.41
C ILE A 38 -1.46 9.38 -1.22
N SER A 39 -1.29 10.58 -0.66
CA SER A 39 -1.78 10.94 0.67
C SER A 39 -3.29 10.79 0.82
N VAL A 40 -3.62 10.44 2.06
CA VAL A 40 -4.93 10.30 2.67
C VAL A 40 -5.56 11.68 2.78
N LEU A 41 -6.81 11.81 2.31
CA LEU A 41 -7.70 13.00 2.34
C LEU A 41 -7.30 14.06 3.41
N GLY A 42 -7.22 15.38 3.18
CA GLY A 42 -7.48 16.25 2.03
C GLY A 42 -7.60 17.69 2.57
N LEU A 43 -6.78 18.61 2.05
CA LEU A 43 -6.84 20.09 2.10
C LEU A 43 -7.16 20.89 3.39
N ASN A 44 -7.72 20.37 4.50
CA ASN A 44 -8.05 21.21 5.69
C ASN A 44 -8.06 20.51 7.06
N GLU A 45 -7.84 19.19 7.14
CA GLU A 45 -7.64 18.48 8.42
C GLU A 45 -6.42 17.57 8.23
N THR A 46 -5.60 17.43 9.27
CA THR A 46 -4.33 16.69 9.25
C THR A 46 -4.49 15.34 8.55
N ALA A 47 -3.72 15.12 7.48
CA ALA A 47 -3.65 13.82 6.84
C ALA A 47 -3.12 12.83 7.88
N GLU A 48 -4.01 11.98 8.40
CA GLU A 48 -3.63 10.98 9.39
C GLU A 48 -2.77 9.91 8.68
N PRO A 49 -1.53 9.72 9.13
CA PRO A 49 -0.65 8.72 8.54
C PRO A 49 -1.18 7.31 8.84
N VAL A 50 -0.88 6.35 7.97
CA VAL A 50 -1.27 4.95 8.15
C VAL A 50 -0.61 4.37 9.41
N CYS A 51 0.64 4.76 9.64
CA CYS A 51 1.42 4.47 10.83
C CYS A 51 2.42 5.62 11.03
N GLU A 52 2.96 5.79 12.24
CA GLU A 52 4.02 6.79 12.50
C GLU A 52 5.44 6.18 12.47
N SER A 53 5.54 4.88 12.17
CA SER A 53 6.79 4.10 12.18
C SER A 53 7.45 3.98 10.81
N GLU A 54 8.53 3.19 10.69
CA GLU A 54 9.12 2.88 9.39
C GLU A 54 8.19 1.98 8.54
N VAL A 55 8.06 2.29 7.25
CA VAL A 55 7.43 1.41 6.26
C VAL A 55 8.50 0.48 5.68
N TRP A 56 8.40 -0.81 5.95
CA TRP A 56 9.41 -1.79 5.56
C TRP A 56 9.29 -2.22 4.10
N GLU A 57 8.07 -2.47 3.64
CA GLU A 57 7.82 -2.92 2.28
C GLU A 57 6.58 -2.26 1.68
N VAL A 58 6.63 -2.01 0.38
CA VAL A 58 5.50 -1.54 -0.43
C VAL A 58 5.38 -2.38 -1.69
N LEU A 59 4.16 -2.74 -2.06
CA LEU A 59 3.84 -3.44 -3.31
C LEU A 59 2.60 -2.83 -3.95
N PHE A 60 2.55 -2.75 -5.28
CA PHE A 60 1.30 -2.43 -5.96
C PHE A 60 0.25 -3.53 -5.71
N ASP A 61 -0.88 -3.14 -5.15
CA ASP A 61 -1.97 -4.07 -4.93
C ASP A 61 -2.75 -4.32 -6.23
N THR A 62 -2.81 -5.60 -6.62
CA THR A 62 -3.49 -6.03 -7.83
C THR A 62 -4.82 -6.75 -7.58
N TYR A 63 -5.24 -6.85 -6.32
CA TYR A 63 -6.49 -7.52 -5.92
C TYR A 63 -7.73 -6.82 -6.43
N THR A 64 -7.78 -5.50 -6.38
CA THR A 64 -8.92 -4.68 -6.85
C THR A 64 -8.98 -4.52 -8.37
N LYS A 65 -8.35 -5.42 -9.15
CA LYS A 65 -8.39 -5.40 -10.63
C LYS A 65 -9.77 -5.64 -11.27
N SER A 66 -10.87 -5.71 -10.50
CA SER A 66 -12.19 -6.00 -11.05
C SER A 66 -13.13 -4.79 -10.95
N SER A 67 -13.63 -4.36 -12.12
CA SER A 67 -14.75 -3.43 -12.40
C SER A 67 -14.43 -1.95 -12.67
N ASP A 68 -13.78 -1.20 -11.78
CA ASP A 68 -13.84 0.28 -11.87
C ASP A 68 -12.67 0.94 -12.62
N ILE A 69 -11.57 0.22 -12.84
CA ILE A 69 -10.38 0.75 -13.53
C ILE A 69 -10.64 1.01 -15.02
N ILE A 70 -11.66 0.38 -15.60
CA ILE A 70 -11.99 0.54 -17.03
C ILE A 70 -12.79 1.84 -17.27
N SER A 71 -13.42 2.44 -16.26
CA SER A 71 -14.37 3.53 -16.48
C SER A 71 -13.97 4.91 -15.95
N SER A 72 -12.90 5.09 -15.15
CA SER A 72 -12.53 6.45 -14.74
C SER A 72 -11.07 6.66 -14.32
N ALA A 73 -10.39 7.45 -15.16
CA ALA A 73 -9.07 8.07 -15.01
C ALA A 73 -7.82 7.19 -15.28
N SER A 74 -7.30 7.33 -16.51
CA SER A 74 -5.93 6.93 -16.92
C SER A 74 -4.79 7.55 -16.06
N ALA A 75 -5.12 8.39 -15.07
CA ALA A 75 -4.16 9.18 -14.30
C ALA A 75 -3.91 8.66 -12.87
N ARG A 76 -4.81 7.88 -12.27
CA ARG A 76 -4.68 7.48 -10.85
C ARG A 76 -3.62 6.41 -10.65
N ILE A 77 -2.84 6.50 -9.57
CA ILE A 77 -1.89 5.47 -9.17
C ILE A 77 -2.68 4.24 -8.69
N LEU A 78 -2.19 3.02 -8.98
CA LEU A 78 -2.82 1.82 -8.44
C LEU A 78 -2.74 1.82 -6.91
N PRO A 79 -3.69 1.18 -6.21
CA PRO A 79 -3.58 0.98 -4.76
C PRO A 79 -2.24 0.36 -4.40
N VAL A 80 -1.69 0.74 -3.25
CA VAL A 80 -0.39 0.28 -2.74
C VAL A 80 -0.63 -0.43 -1.42
N MET A 81 -0.17 -1.67 -1.30
CA MET A 81 -0.09 -2.34 -0.01
C MET A 81 1.23 -1.98 0.66
N MET A 82 1.22 -1.81 1.97
CA MET A 82 2.40 -1.53 2.78
C MET A 82 2.41 -2.36 4.05
N CYS A 83 3.61 -2.65 4.56
CA CYS A 83 3.80 -3.15 5.92
C CYS A 83 4.78 -2.27 6.72
N SER A 84 4.65 -2.28 8.04
CA SER A 84 5.39 -1.35 8.91
C SER A 84 6.03 -2.02 10.13
N GLU A 85 6.96 -1.27 10.74
CA GLU A 85 7.64 -1.62 11.98
C GLU A 85 6.70 -1.78 13.18
N ASP A 86 5.61 -1.02 13.25
CA ASP A 86 4.61 -1.14 14.33
C ASP A 86 3.55 -2.22 14.08
N GLY A 87 3.76 -3.08 13.07
CA GLY A 87 2.96 -4.28 12.86
C GLY A 87 1.71 -4.07 12.01
N ILE A 88 1.62 -2.97 11.26
CA ILE A 88 0.47 -2.68 10.40
C ILE A 88 0.71 -3.24 9.00
N LEU A 89 -0.30 -3.92 8.45
CA LEU A 89 -0.45 -4.21 7.03
C LEU A 89 -1.67 -3.46 6.51
N ALA A 90 -1.50 -2.62 5.49
CA ALA A 90 -2.57 -1.74 5.01
C ALA A 90 -2.54 -1.53 3.50
N VAL A 91 -3.68 -1.12 2.94
CA VAL A 91 -3.80 -0.64 1.56
C VAL A 91 -3.98 0.89 1.58
N VAL A 92 -3.14 1.56 0.82
CA VAL A 92 -3.14 3.01 0.62
C VAL A 92 -3.62 3.30 -0.80
N GLU A 93 -4.62 4.16 -0.90
CA GLU A 93 -5.17 4.62 -2.17
C GLU A 93 -5.15 6.14 -2.21
N GLN A 94 -4.84 6.69 -3.38
CA GLN A 94 -4.83 8.13 -3.59
C GLN A 94 -6.20 8.73 -3.27
N ASP A 95 -6.21 9.79 -2.45
CA ASP A 95 -7.43 10.51 -2.04
C ASP A 95 -8.43 9.65 -1.24
N LYS A 96 -7.99 8.58 -0.59
CA LYS A 96 -8.83 7.74 0.28
C LYS A 96 -8.17 7.53 1.65
N ARG A 97 -8.97 7.14 2.64
CA ARG A 97 -8.44 6.64 3.91
C ARG A 97 -7.72 5.31 3.71
N PRO A 98 -6.59 5.06 4.39
CA PRO A 98 -5.96 3.76 4.36
C PRO A 98 -6.91 2.71 4.91
N LEU A 99 -6.88 1.54 4.29
CA LEU A 99 -7.57 0.37 4.78
C LEU A 99 -6.57 -0.49 5.53
N GLU A 100 -6.64 -0.47 6.87
CA GLU A 100 -5.91 -1.43 7.70
C GLU A 100 -6.47 -2.84 7.46
N LEU A 101 -5.58 -3.78 7.13
CA LEU A 101 -5.93 -5.16 6.85
C LEU A 101 -5.57 -6.09 8.01
N LEU A 102 -4.46 -5.82 8.69
CA LEU A 102 -3.95 -6.58 9.81
C LEU A 102 -3.15 -5.65 10.72
N ALA A 103 -3.29 -5.84 12.03
CA ALA A 103 -2.46 -5.22 13.05
C ALA A 103 -1.91 -6.31 13.98
N GLU A 104 -0.59 -6.47 13.95
CA GLU A 104 0.16 -7.39 14.79
C GLU A 104 0.82 -6.64 15.96
N SER A 105 1.12 -7.36 17.05
CA SER A 105 1.84 -6.76 18.19
C SER A 105 3.35 -6.57 17.95
N CYS A 106 3.86 -6.98 16.79
CA CYS A 106 5.26 -6.97 16.41
C CYS A 106 5.41 -6.50 14.95
N ALA A 107 6.63 -6.15 14.54
CA ALA A 107 6.88 -5.69 13.18
C ALA A 107 6.44 -6.70 12.12
N ILE A 108 5.85 -6.18 11.04
CA ILE A 108 5.70 -6.90 9.79
C ILE A 108 6.84 -6.46 8.88
N ASN A 109 7.81 -7.35 8.66
CA ASN A 109 9.08 -7.03 8.02
C ASN A 109 9.03 -7.08 6.48
N SER A 110 8.12 -7.89 5.95
CA SER A 110 7.91 -8.10 4.51
C SER A 110 6.58 -8.83 4.29
N PHE A 111 6.02 -8.77 3.09
CA PHE A 111 4.85 -9.52 2.67
C PHE A 111 4.89 -9.83 1.18
N ASP A 112 4.09 -10.81 0.77
CA ASP A 112 3.85 -11.12 -0.64
C ASP A 112 2.36 -11.35 -0.89
N ILE A 113 1.91 -11.00 -2.09
CA ILE A 113 0.53 -11.16 -2.54
C ILE A 113 0.50 -12.35 -3.50
N ASP A 114 -0.34 -13.35 -3.22
CA ASP A 114 -0.41 -14.54 -4.07
C ASP A 114 -0.80 -14.14 -5.52
N PRO A 115 0.07 -14.41 -6.52
CA PRO A 115 -0.17 -14.01 -7.90
C PRO A 115 -1.32 -14.80 -8.56
N GLN A 116 -1.66 -15.99 -8.06
CA GLN A 116 -2.76 -16.82 -8.52
C GLN A 116 -4.07 -16.48 -7.81
N ASN A 117 -3.99 -16.14 -6.52
CA ASN A 117 -5.14 -15.70 -5.74
C ASN A 117 -4.84 -14.41 -4.95
N PRO A 118 -4.96 -13.22 -5.57
CA PRO A 118 -4.58 -11.98 -4.91
C PRO A 118 -5.36 -11.64 -3.63
N SER A 119 -6.43 -12.38 -3.26
CA SER A 119 -7.04 -12.24 -1.93
C SER A 119 -6.08 -12.62 -0.82
N ASP A 120 -5.19 -13.56 -1.08
CA ASP A 120 -4.32 -14.15 -0.08
C ASP A 120 -3.01 -13.37 -0.03
N VAL A 121 -2.65 -12.97 1.19
CA VAL A 121 -1.44 -12.23 1.50
C VAL A 121 -0.71 -12.99 2.59
N VAL A 122 0.60 -13.14 2.42
CA VAL A 122 1.47 -13.79 3.40
C VAL A 122 2.46 -12.74 3.89
N CYS A 123 2.65 -12.63 5.19
CA CYS A 123 3.56 -11.65 5.77
C CYS A 123 4.58 -12.29 6.71
N ALA A 124 5.81 -11.77 6.68
CA ALA A 124 6.90 -12.16 7.57
C ALA A 124 6.84 -11.31 8.84
N LEU A 125 6.63 -11.97 9.98
CA LEU A 125 6.58 -11.34 11.30
C LEU A 125 7.96 -11.44 11.98
N GLU A 126 8.09 -10.87 13.17
CA GLU A 126 9.26 -11.14 14.02
C GLU A 126 9.36 -12.63 14.41
N TRP A 127 10.53 -13.03 14.94
CA TRP A 127 10.75 -14.36 15.52
C TRP A 127 10.53 -15.53 14.56
N GLU A 128 10.95 -15.37 13.29
CA GLU A 128 10.85 -16.41 12.26
C GLU A 128 9.40 -16.91 12.03
N SER A 129 8.43 -16.04 12.29
CA SER A 129 6.99 -16.36 12.18
C SER A 129 6.38 -15.77 10.91
N VAL A 130 5.26 -16.37 10.47
CA VAL A 130 4.56 -15.96 9.25
C VAL A 130 3.07 -15.78 9.55
N GLY A 131 2.50 -14.67 9.11
CA GLY A 131 1.07 -14.41 9.09
C GLY A 131 0.46 -14.70 7.73
N VAL A 132 -0.79 -15.14 7.71
CA VAL A 132 -1.56 -15.36 6.46
C VAL A 132 -2.91 -14.67 6.62
N LEU A 133 -3.24 -13.84 5.64
CA LEU A 133 -4.47 -13.08 5.57
C LEU A 133 -5.20 -13.39 4.26
N THR A 134 -6.46 -13.76 4.33
CA THR A 134 -7.35 -13.79 3.16
C THR A 134 -8.28 -12.57 3.22
N ARG A 135 -8.14 -11.68 2.23
CA ARG A 135 -8.94 -10.47 2.10
C ARG A 135 -10.36 -10.81 1.62
N GLY A 136 -11.35 -10.45 2.43
CA GLY A 136 -12.77 -10.60 2.09
C GLY A 136 -13.30 -9.47 1.20
N ARG A 137 -14.38 -9.74 0.43
CA ARG A 137 -15.14 -8.71 -0.31
C ARG A 137 -16.00 -7.82 0.59
N ASP A 138 -16.16 -8.17 1.86
CA ASP A 138 -17.18 -7.58 2.75
C ASP A 138 -16.70 -6.35 3.54
N ALA A 139 -15.46 -5.89 3.35
CA ALA A 139 -14.96 -4.63 3.94
C ALA A 139 -15.32 -3.37 3.12
N MET A 140 -15.99 -3.53 1.97
CA MET A 140 -16.45 -2.42 1.11
C MET A 140 -17.98 -2.17 1.20
N SER A 141 -18.62 -2.69 2.24
CA SER A 141 -20.03 -2.44 2.53
C SER A 141 -20.22 -2.02 3.99
N GLU A 142 -19.69 -0.85 4.34
CA GLU A 142 -20.28 -0.06 5.43
C GLU A 142 -20.63 1.32 4.84
N GLU A 143 -21.89 1.72 5.09
CA GLU A 143 -22.67 2.81 4.46
C GLU A 143 -22.10 4.22 4.61
#